data_AF-A0A920L511-F1
#
_entry.id   AF-A0A920L511-F1
#
_cell.length_a   1.000
_cell.length_b   1.000
_cell.length_c   1.000
_cell.angle_alpha   90.00
_cell.angle_beta   90.00
_cell.angle_gamma   90.00
#
_symmetry.space_group_name_H-M   'P 1'
#
loop_
_entity.id
_entity.type
_entity.pdbx_description
1 polymer ?
#
loop_
_entity_poly.entity_id
_entity_poly.type
_entity_poly.pdbx_seq_one_letter_code
_entity_poly.pdbx_strand_id
1 'polypeptide(L)' 'MPAAYAWADVVIARAGALTVSELAATGTASILIPLPHAIDDHQTQNARVLANAGAAVLLPQSEAAPERLAGCW' A
#
# COMPACT_ATOMS: atom_id res chain seq x y z
N MET A 1 -9.60 2.55 10.09
CA MET A 1 -10.03 1.35 10.88
C MET A 1 -9.07 1.08 12.05
N PRO A 2 -9.21 1.75 13.20
CA PRO A 2 -8.14 1.77 14.21
C PRO A 2 -7.76 0.41 14.80
N ALA A 3 -8.76 -0.39 15.22
CA ALA A 3 -8.51 -1.69 15.83
C ALA A 3 -7.87 -2.70 14.86
N ALA A 4 -8.20 -2.62 13.57
CA ALA A 4 -7.61 -3.50 12.56
C ALA A 4 -6.14 -3.15 12.30
N TYR A 5 -5.81 -1.85 12.21
CA TYR A 5 -4.42 -1.41 12.05
C TYR A 5 -3.56 -1.72 13.28
N ALA A 6 -4.13 -1.62 14.48
CA ALA A 6 -3.42 -1.98 15.70
C ALA A 6 -3.16 -3.49 15.84
N TRP A 7 -3.99 -4.33 15.22
CA TRP A 7 -3.86 -5.79 15.27
C TRP A 7 -2.96 -6.35 14.16
N ALA A 8 -2.98 -5.75 12.98
CA ALA A 8 -2.29 -6.28 11.81
C ALA A 8 -0.79 -5.94 11.82
N ASP A 9 0.05 -6.92 11.51
CA ASP A 9 1.48 -6.68 11.24
C ASP A 9 1.69 -6.03 9.87
N VAL A 10 0.84 -6.36 8.90
CA VAL A 10 0.90 -5.85 7.52
C VAL A 10 -0.50 -5.64 6.94
N VAL A 11 -0.64 -4.61 6.12
CA VAL A 11 -1.88 -4.32 5.37
C VAL A 11 -1.64 -4.42 3.87
N ILE A 12 -2.52 -5.14 3.17
CA ILE A 12 -2.56 -5.18 1.71
C ILE A 12 -3.78 -4.36 1.26
N ALA A 13 -3.57 -3.29 0.49
CA ALA A 13 -4.65 -2.38 0.13
C ALA A 13 -4.42 -1.62 -1.18
N ARG A 14 -5.45 -0.90 -1.62
CA ARG A 14 -5.32 0.15 -2.63
C ARG A 14 -4.63 1.38 -2.05
N ALA A 15 -3.96 2.14 -2.90
CA ALA A 15 -3.23 3.35 -2.49
C ALA A 15 -4.07 4.63 -2.58
N GLY A 16 -5.29 4.57 -2.04
CA GLY A 16 -6.14 5.75 -1.89
C GLY A 16 -5.52 6.75 -0.92
N ALA A 17 -5.81 8.05 -1.10
CA ALA A 17 -5.22 9.12 -0.30
C ALA A 17 -5.45 8.95 1.22
N LEU A 18 -6.68 8.59 1.61
CA LEU A 18 -7.02 8.33 3.01
C LEU A 18 -6.34 7.07 3.54
N THR A 19 -6.31 5.99 2.76
CA THR A 19 -5.65 4.74 3.16
C THR A 19 -4.16 4.98 3.43
N VAL A 20 -3.46 5.67 2.54
CA VAL A 20 -2.05 6.01 2.73
C VAL A 20 -1.86 6.91 3.95
N SER A 21 -2.77 7.85 4.18
CA SER A 21 -2.73 8.73 5.36
C SER A 21 -2.96 7.97 6.67
N GLU A 22 -3.90 7.03 6.70
CA GLU A 22 -4.16 6.18 7.86
C GLU A 22 -2.97 5.26 8.17
N LEU A 23 -2.37 4.65 7.14
CA LEU A 23 -1.18 3.80 7.30
C LEU A 23 0.01 4.60 7.81
N ALA A 24 0.23 5.81 7.28
CA ALA A 24 1.27 6.72 7.76
C ALA A 24 1.04 7.11 9.23
N ALA A 25 -0.19 7.46 9.60
CA ALA A 25 -0.54 7.89 10.95
C ALA A 25 -0.44 6.76 11.99
N THR A 26 -0.72 5.52 11.57
CA THR A 26 -0.67 4.34 12.44
C THR A 26 0.68 3.64 12.45
N GLY A 27 1.59 3.98 11.52
CA GLY A 27 2.89 3.32 11.38
C GLY A 27 2.77 1.87 10.91
N THR A 28 1.68 1.51 10.22
CA THR A 28 1.42 0.13 9.80
C THR A 28 2.16 -0.17 8.49
N ALA A 29 3.00 -1.22 8.49
CA ALA A 29 3.66 -1.69 7.27
C ALA A 29 2.63 -2.12 6.22
N SER A 30 2.92 -1.89 4.94
CA SER A 30 1.92 -2.16 3.90
C SER A 30 2.47 -2.64 2.56
N ILE A 31 1.66 -3.41 1.85
CA ILE A 31 1.84 -3.71 0.43
C ILE A 31 0.72 -3.00 -0.32
N LEU A 32 1.08 -2.03 -1.14
CA LEU A 32 0.15 -1.17 -1.84
C LEU A 32 0.04 -1.60 -3.30
N ILE A 33 -1.19 -1.90 -3.71
CA ILE A 33 -1.54 -2.29 -5.08
C ILE A 33 -2.40 -1.18 -5.68
N PRO A 34 -1.80 -0.13 -6.31
CA PRO A 34 -2.56 0.95 -6.90
C PRO A 34 -3.63 0.46 -7.87
N LEU A 35 -4.78 1.14 -7.88
CA LEU A 35 -5.79 0.88 -8.89
C LEU A 35 -5.25 1.32 -10.26
N PRO A 36 -5.22 0.44 -11.28
CA PRO A 36 -4.80 0.81 -12.61
C PRO A 36 -5.78 1.84 -13.18
N HIS A 37 -5.25 2.85 -13.86
CA HIS A 37 -6.04 3.95 -14.45
C HIS A 37 -6.79 4.81 -13.43
N ALA A 38 -6.32 4.88 -12.18
CA ALA A 38 -6.67 6.00 -11.31
C ALA A 38 -6.38 7.32 -12.07
N ILE A 39 -7.25 8.32 -11.93
CA ILE A 39 -7.11 9.61 -12.61
C ILE A 39 -5.68 10.13 -12.39
N ASP A 40 -4.93 10.44 -13.45
CA ASP A 40 -3.54 10.90 -13.39
C ASP A 40 -2.55 9.96 -12.66
N ASP A 41 -2.88 8.67 -12.54
CA ASP A 41 -2.06 7.67 -11.83
C ASP A 41 -1.78 8.07 -10.35
N HIS A 42 -2.70 8.81 -9.73
CA HIS A 42 -2.48 9.37 -8.39
C HIS A 42 -2.26 8.30 -7.32
N GLN A 43 -2.81 7.09 -7.48
CA GLN A 43 -2.60 6.02 -6.50
C GLN A 43 -1.16 5.50 -6.51
N THR A 44 -0.49 5.45 -7.67
CA THR A 44 0.92 5.09 -7.73
C THR A 44 1.77 6.14 -7.04
N GLN A 45 1.45 7.43 -7.22
CA GLN A 45 2.14 8.52 -6.54
C GLN A 45 1.95 8.45 -5.01
N ASN A 46 0.72 8.21 -4.54
CA ASN A 46 0.45 8.03 -3.12
C ASN A 46 1.24 6.85 -2.53
N ALA A 47 1.28 5.72 -3.22
CA ALA A 47 2.04 4.55 -2.76
C ALA A 47 3.56 4.82 -2.70
N ARG A 48 4.10 5.57 -3.67
CA ARG A 48 5.51 5.97 -3.70
C ARG A 48 5.92 6.77 -2.47
N VAL A 49 5.02 7.57 -1.87
CA VAL A 49 5.32 8.32 -0.64
C VAL A 49 5.76 7.39 0.48
N LEU A 50 4.99 6.32 0.74
CA LEU A 50 5.34 5.35 1.78
C LEU A 50 6.46 4.41 1.35
N ALA A 51 6.49 3.99 0.08
CA ALA A 51 7.52 3.10 -0.41
C ALA A 51 8.93 3.73 -0.38
N ASN A 52 9.04 5.01 -0.76
CA ASN A 52 10.31 5.75 -0.68
C ASN A 52 10.76 5.98 0.76
N ALA A 53 9.82 6.02 1.72
CA ALA A 53 10.12 6.09 3.15
C ALA A 53 10.47 4.72 3.76
N GLY A 54 10.46 3.63 2.98
CA GLY A 54 10.67 2.26 3.46
C GLY A 54 9.49 1.69 4.26
N ALA A 55 8.33 2.35 4.25
CA ALA A 55 7.15 1.95 5.02
C ALA A 55 6.16 1.08 4.21
N ALA A 56 6.38 0.94 2.91
CA ALA A 56 5.53 0.12 2.05
C ALA A 56 6.26 -0.54 0.88
N VAL A 57 5.72 -1.65 0.39
CA VAL A 57 6.06 -2.21 -0.93
C VAL A 57 5.02 -1.73 -1.94
N LEU A 58 5.47 -1.07 -3.01
CA LEU A 58 4.63 -0.76 -4.15
C LEU A 58 4.60 -1.96 -5.11
N LEU A 59 3.43 -2.60 -5.25
CA LEU A 59 3.22 -3.72 -6.15
C LEU A 59 2.20 -3.33 -7.24
N PRO A 60 2.63 -3.01 -8.47
CA PRO A 60 1.72 -2.70 -9.56
C PRO A 60 0.70 -3.82 -9.78
N GLN A 61 -0.58 -3.48 -10.05
CA GLN A 61 -1.63 -4.51 -10.21
C GLN A 61 -1.32 -5.52 -11.32
N SER A 62 -0.64 -5.10 -12.39
CA SER A 62 -0.20 -6.00 -13.48
C SER A 62 0.80 -7.07 -13.02
N GLU A 63 1.48 -6.85 -11.91
CA GLU A 63 2.45 -7.76 -11.30
C GLU A 63 1.91 -8.45 -10.04
N ALA A 64 0.69 -8.13 -9.60
CA ALA A 64 0.11 -8.62 -8.35
C ALA A 64 -0.38 -10.08 -8.46
N ALA A 65 0.53 -10.98 -8.77
CA ALA A 65 0.34 -12.43 -8.77
C ALA A 65 0.64 -13.03 -7.37
N PRO A 66 0.07 -14.20 -7.01
CA PRO A 66 0.30 -14.84 -5.72
C PRO A 66 1.80 -14.99 -5.35
N GLU A 67 2.63 -15.39 -6.31
CA GLU A 67 4.05 -15.62 -6.12
C GLU A 67 4.80 -14.32 -5.85
N ARG A 68 4.37 -13.24 -6.53
CA ARG A 68 4.95 -11.90 -6.35
C ARG A 68 4.56 -11.32 -5.00
N LEU A 69 3.30 -11.47 -4.60
CA LEU A 69 2.80 -11.03 -3.30
C LEU A 69 3.47 -11.78 -2.14
N ALA A 70 3.65 -13.10 -2.28
CA ALA A 70 4.31 -13.91 -1.27
C ALA A 70 5.80 -13.57 -1.09
N GLY A 71 6.44 -12.97 -2.11
CA GLY A 71 7.85 -12.57 -2.09
C GLY A 71 8.11 -11.12 -1.66
N CYS A 72 7.11 -10.38 -1.16
CA CYS A 72 7.23 -8.96 -0.80
C CYS A 72 7.97 -8.67 0.53
N TRP A 73 8.97 -9.45 0.90
CA TRP A 73 9.69 -9.33 2.18
C TRP A 73 11.15 -8.96 2.00
#